data_AF-A0A2T6B968-F1
#
_entry.id   AF-A0A2T6B968-F1
#
_cell.length_a   1.000
_cell.length_b   1.000
_cell.length_c   1.000
_cell.angle_alpha   90.00
_cell.angle_beta   90.00
_cell.angle_gamma   90.00
#
_symmetry.space_group_name_H-M   'P 1'
#
loop_
_entity.id
_entity.type
_entity.pdbx_description
1 polymer ?
#
loop_
_entity_poly.entity_id
_entity_poly.type
_entity_poly.pdbx_seq_one_letter_code
_entity_poly.pdbx_strand_id
1 'polypeptide(L)'
;MGITGRDLKKIACEIFAPWQHDLMPIVIVATDDTYLGPARDLVATGTERSGVPLSEALRQSLALAIARAMRRPVDPDRLTWRLALARERGTERDALEVAEDCLISLGLFPERVRRVGPIPAYVGVGRAAYQAAGHLEPAYGFHLMVEALRFLAEPDRTRLLDLARDGSVAAAHRLRGQGVIVLPRR
;
A
#
# COMPACT_ATOMS: atom_id res chain seq x y z
N MET A 1 18.65 1.64 17.67
CA MET A 1 17.33 2.02 18.24
C MET A 1 16.26 1.56 17.28
N GLY A 2 15.55 0.47 17.58
CA GLY A 2 14.45 -0.02 16.75
C GLY A 2 13.16 0.70 17.13
N ILE A 3 12.63 1.53 16.23
CA ILE A 3 11.31 2.15 16.42
C ILE A 3 10.29 1.01 16.44
N THR A 4 9.53 0.88 17.53
CA THR A 4 8.56 -0.21 17.64
C THR A 4 7.34 0.07 16.75
N GLY A 5 6.62 -0.97 16.34
CA GLY A 5 5.39 -0.78 15.54
C GLY A 5 4.31 0.04 16.26
N ARG A 6 4.36 0.12 17.60
CA ARG A 6 3.50 0.97 18.42
C ARG A 6 3.88 2.45 18.31
N ASP A 7 5.18 2.74 18.27
CA ASP A 7 5.69 4.10 18.11
C ASP A 7 5.35 4.67 16.74
N LEU A 8 5.48 3.88 15.67
CA LEU A 8 5.11 4.31 14.32
C LEU A 8 3.61 4.58 14.16
N LYS A 9 2.74 3.81 14.82
CA LYS A 9 1.29 4.06 14.80
C LYS A 9 0.93 5.35 15.54
N LYS A 10 1.59 5.60 16.68
CA LYS A 10 1.43 6.84 17.44
C LYS A 10 1.96 8.05 16.66
N ILE A 11 3.13 7.91 16.03
CA ILE A 11 3.72 8.90 15.13
C ILE A 11 2.80 9.17 13.94
N ALA A 12 2.21 8.14 13.31
CA ALA A 12 1.26 8.34 12.22
C ALA A 12 0.02 9.12 12.69
N CYS A 13 -0.56 8.77 13.84
CA CYS A 13 -1.65 9.55 14.42
C CYS A 13 -1.23 10.98 14.75
N GLU A 14 -0.05 11.22 15.30
CA GLU A 14 0.44 12.58 15.63
C GLU A 14 0.78 13.42 14.38
N ILE A 15 1.32 12.79 13.34
CA ILE A 15 1.64 13.44 12.06
C ILE A 15 0.36 13.84 11.33
N PHE A 16 -0.65 12.96 11.33
CA PHE A 16 -1.83 13.09 10.49
C PHE A 16 -3.09 13.61 11.23
N ALA A 17 -3.09 13.67 12.57
CA ALA A 17 -4.19 14.24 13.37
C ALA A 17 -4.56 15.69 13.00
N PRO A 18 -3.63 16.61 12.69
CA PRO A 18 -3.97 17.99 12.31
C PRO A 18 -4.84 18.07 11.04
N TRP A 19 -4.82 17.02 10.21
CA TRP A 19 -5.41 16.98 8.87
C TRP A 19 -6.79 16.30 8.86
N GLN A 20 -7.28 15.80 10.00
CA GLN A 20 -8.56 15.10 10.10
C GLN A 20 -9.78 16.05 10.05
N HIS A 21 -9.57 17.36 10.13
CA HIS A 21 -10.64 18.35 10.28
C HIS A 21 -10.96 19.20 9.04
N ASP A 22 -10.11 19.18 7.99
CA ASP A 22 -10.36 19.94 6.76
C ASP A 22 -10.72 18.99 5.61
N LEU A 23 -12.02 18.75 5.45
CA LEU A 23 -12.60 18.08 4.29
C LEU A 23 -13.12 19.13 3.31
N MET A 24 -12.48 19.32 2.14
CA MET A 24 -12.99 19.78 0.81
C MET A 24 -11.81 20.39 -0.03
N PRO A 25 -11.84 20.42 -1.38
CA PRO A 25 -12.41 19.53 -2.40
C PRO A 25 -11.31 18.82 -3.23
N ILE A 26 -11.75 17.91 -4.10
CA ILE A 26 -10.96 17.00 -4.95
C ILE A 26 -9.89 17.73 -5.80
N VAL A 27 -8.62 17.41 -5.56
CA VAL A 27 -7.51 17.76 -6.45
C VAL A 27 -7.45 16.77 -7.61
N ILE A 28 -7.80 17.22 -8.82
CA ILE A 28 -7.54 16.47 -10.05
C ILE A 28 -6.04 16.58 -10.35
N VAL A 29 -5.29 15.54 -9.97
CA VAL A 29 -3.88 15.43 -10.37
C VAL A 29 -3.82 15.13 -11.86
N ALA A 30 -3.27 16.08 -12.64
CA ALA A 30 -2.97 15.88 -14.05
C ALA A 30 -1.90 14.78 -14.19
N THR A 31 -2.33 13.55 -14.43
CA THR A 31 -1.46 12.43 -14.81
C THR A 31 -1.27 12.43 -16.32
N ASP A 32 -0.01 12.40 -16.74
CA ASP A 32 0.40 12.15 -18.12
C ASP A 32 -0.09 10.74 -18.54
N ASP A 33 -0.90 10.66 -19.60
CA ASP A 33 -1.62 9.46 -20.04
C ASP A 33 -0.70 8.27 -20.32
N THR A 34 0.58 8.53 -20.58
CA THR A 34 1.59 7.54 -21.00
C THR A 34 1.69 6.32 -20.07
N TYR A 35 1.60 6.52 -18.75
CA TYR A 35 1.75 5.42 -17.78
C TYR A 35 0.41 4.87 -17.27
N LEU A 36 -0.70 5.58 -17.53
CA LEU A 36 -1.99 5.22 -16.95
C LEU A 36 -2.58 3.96 -17.58
N GLY A 37 -2.44 3.80 -18.90
CA GLY A 37 -2.84 2.56 -19.61
C GLY A 37 -2.14 1.32 -19.05
N PRO A 38 -0.79 1.27 -19.09
CA PRO A 38 -0.02 0.16 -18.51
C PRO A 38 -0.33 -0.09 -17.03
N ALA A 39 -0.52 0.97 -16.24
CA ALA A 39 -0.89 0.84 -14.83
C ALA A 39 -2.26 0.18 -14.65
N ARG A 40 -3.26 0.52 -15.46
CA ARG A 40 -4.59 -0.13 -15.44
C ARG A 40 -4.50 -1.61 -15.79
N ASP A 41 -3.69 -1.97 -16.78
CA ASP A 41 -3.48 -3.37 -17.17
C ASP A 41 -2.83 -4.18 -16.05
N LEU A 42 -1.87 -3.58 -15.34
CA LEU A 42 -1.29 -4.18 -14.14
C LEU A 42 -2.33 -4.34 -13.03
N VAL A 43 -3.17 -3.33 -12.78
CA VAL A 43 -4.25 -3.48 -11.79
C VAL A 43 -5.21 -4.61 -12.16
N ALA A 44 -5.61 -4.70 -13.44
CA ALA A 44 -6.48 -5.78 -13.92
C ALA A 44 -5.81 -7.16 -13.71
N THR A 45 -4.55 -7.28 -14.11
CA THR A 45 -3.75 -8.52 -13.94
C THR A 45 -3.61 -8.90 -12.46
N GLY A 46 -3.28 -7.94 -11.59
CA GLY A 46 -3.14 -8.17 -10.16
C GLY A 46 -4.45 -8.56 -9.49
N THR A 47 -5.56 -7.93 -9.89
CA THR A 47 -6.92 -8.23 -9.45
C THR A 47 -7.32 -9.65 -9.86
N GLU A 48 -7.11 -10.01 -11.13
CA GLU A 48 -7.41 -11.34 -11.66
C GLU A 48 -6.59 -12.43 -10.94
N ARG A 49 -5.27 -12.22 -10.81
CA ARG A 49 -4.36 -13.21 -10.18
C ARG A 49 -4.61 -13.39 -8.69
N SER A 50 -4.94 -12.30 -7.99
CA SER A 50 -5.23 -12.33 -6.55
C SER A 50 -6.67 -12.77 -6.26
N GLY A 51 -7.61 -12.62 -7.19
CA GLY A 51 -9.03 -12.84 -6.93
C GLY A 51 -9.64 -11.85 -5.92
N VAL A 52 -8.93 -10.77 -5.59
CA VAL A 52 -9.40 -9.74 -4.65
C VAL A 52 -10.37 -8.81 -5.37
N PRO A 53 -11.62 -8.67 -4.91
CA PRO A 53 -12.58 -7.77 -5.55
C PRO A 53 -12.24 -6.31 -5.21
N LEU A 54 -11.69 -5.57 -6.17
CA LEU A 54 -11.49 -4.13 -6.05
C LEU A 54 -12.65 -3.36 -6.69
N SER A 55 -13.21 -2.41 -5.94
CA SER A 55 -14.15 -1.42 -6.49
C SER A 55 -13.48 -0.60 -7.61
N GLU A 56 -14.28 0.06 -8.45
CA GLU A 56 -13.74 0.92 -9.52
C GLU A 56 -12.84 2.03 -8.95
N ALA A 57 -13.26 2.66 -7.84
CA ALA A 57 -12.49 3.71 -7.18
C ALA A 57 -11.14 3.20 -6.64
N LEU A 58 -11.09 2.00 -6.07
CA LEU A 58 -9.84 1.37 -5.63
C LEU A 58 -8.95 1.01 -6.82
N ARG A 59 -9.53 0.48 -7.91
CA ARG A 59 -8.78 0.19 -9.15
C ARG A 59 -8.16 1.45 -9.74
N GLN A 60 -8.91 2.54 -9.81
CA GLN A 60 -8.42 3.82 -10.30
C GLN A 60 -7.34 4.41 -9.40
N SER A 61 -7.53 4.40 -8.07
CA SER A 61 -6.55 4.89 -7.10
C SER A 61 -5.24 4.11 -7.18
N LEU A 62 -5.34 2.78 -7.29
CA LEU A 62 -4.18 1.92 -7.43
C LEU A 62 -3.46 2.14 -8.77
N ALA A 63 -4.19 2.31 -9.87
CA ALA A 63 -3.60 2.60 -11.18
C ALA A 63 -2.85 3.95 -11.16
N LEU A 64 -3.39 4.97 -10.50
CA LEU A 64 -2.70 6.25 -10.32
C LEU A 64 -1.42 6.10 -9.49
N ALA A 65 -1.47 5.34 -8.39
CA ALA A 65 -0.30 5.07 -7.56
C ALA A 65 0.81 4.35 -8.35
N ILE A 66 0.45 3.34 -9.16
CA ILE A 66 1.39 2.61 -10.02
C ILE A 66 1.96 3.52 -11.10
N ALA A 67 1.11 4.30 -11.80
CA ALA A 67 1.56 5.22 -12.84
C ALA A 67 2.55 6.26 -12.29
N ARG A 68 2.29 6.78 -11.08
CA ARG A 68 3.23 7.68 -10.39
C ARG A 68 4.52 6.99 -10.00
N ALA A 69 4.47 5.74 -9.52
CA ALA A 69 5.66 4.95 -9.19
C ALA A 69 6.51 4.60 -10.43
N MET A 70 5.89 4.40 -11.60
CA MET A 70 6.60 4.22 -12.87
C MET A 70 7.38 5.47 -13.27
N ARG A 71 6.78 6.65 -13.07
CA ARG A 71 7.44 7.93 -13.35
C ARG A 71 8.50 8.28 -12.30
N ARG A 72 8.22 8.01 -11.03
CA ARG A 72 9.06 8.34 -9.88
C ARG A 72 9.23 7.09 -9.02
N PRO A 73 10.29 6.28 -9.28
CA PRO A 73 10.52 5.05 -8.56
C PRO A 73 10.51 5.24 -7.05
N VAL A 74 9.83 4.33 -6.36
CA VAL A 74 9.77 4.32 -4.90
C VAL A 74 11.04 3.64 -4.36
N ASP A 75 11.64 4.21 -3.31
CA ASP A 75 12.74 3.60 -2.57
C ASP A 75 12.24 3.13 -1.18
N PRO A 76 11.95 1.83 -1.00
CA PRO A 76 11.46 1.27 0.25
C PRO A 76 12.37 1.56 1.45
N ASP A 77 13.68 1.67 1.24
CA ASP A 77 14.65 1.85 2.32
C ASP A 77 14.62 3.28 2.88
N ARG A 78 14.00 4.23 2.16
CA ARG A 78 13.85 5.64 2.55
C ARG A 78 12.44 5.99 3.03
N LEU A 79 11.54 5.02 3.20
CA LEU A 79 10.15 5.29 3.62
C LEU A 79 10.07 6.08 4.92
N THR A 80 10.90 5.75 5.91
CA THR A 80 10.92 6.47 7.20
C THR A 80 11.33 7.93 7.03
N TRP A 81 12.32 8.20 6.17
CA TRP A 81 12.76 9.57 5.86
C TRP A 81 11.67 10.35 5.13
N ARG A 82 10.98 9.72 4.19
CA ARG A 82 9.89 10.37 3.45
C ARG A 82 8.69 10.69 4.34
N LEU A 83 8.40 9.85 5.32
CA LEU A 83 7.42 10.14 6.35
C LEU A 83 7.82 11.37 7.18
N ALA A 84 9.09 11.50 7.55
CA ALA A 84 9.60 12.66 8.28
C ALA A 84 9.48 13.96 7.43
N LEU A 85 9.86 13.91 6.15
CA LEU A 85 9.72 15.04 5.24
C LEU A 85 8.25 15.46 5.02
N ALA A 86 7.33 14.51 4.89
CA ALA A 86 5.92 14.81 4.71
C ALA A 86 5.32 15.49 5.96
N ARG A 87 5.78 15.09 7.15
CA ARG A 87 5.43 15.77 8.41
C ARG A 87 5.91 17.22 8.42
N GLU A 88 7.14 17.48 7.96
CA GLU A 88 7.71 18.83 7.96
C GLU A 88 7.04 19.76 6.96
N ARG A 89 6.70 19.25 5.76
CA ARG A 89 6.09 20.04 4.70
C ARG A 89 4.59 20.23 4.88
N GLY A 90 3.91 19.20 5.38
CA GLY A 90 2.48 19.26 5.71
C GLY A 90 1.63 19.68 4.52
N THR A 91 1.61 18.92 3.43
CA THR A 91 0.64 19.15 2.35
C THR A 91 -0.19 17.89 2.10
N GLU A 92 -1.42 18.06 1.61
CA GLU A 92 -2.28 16.96 1.18
C GLU A 92 -1.58 16.06 0.15
N ARG A 93 -0.85 16.70 -0.77
CA ARG A 93 -0.05 16.00 -1.78
C ARG A 93 1.07 15.16 -1.16
N ASP A 94 1.79 15.69 -0.16
CA ASP A 94 2.83 14.93 0.53
C ASP A 94 2.23 13.72 1.28
N ALA A 95 1.04 13.89 1.89
CA ALA A 95 0.33 12.79 2.52
C ALA A 95 -0.07 11.71 1.50
N LEU A 96 -0.63 12.10 0.35
CA LEU A 96 -0.97 11.17 -0.72
C LEU A 96 0.27 10.44 -1.25
N GLU A 97 1.38 11.16 -1.47
CA GLU A 97 2.63 10.54 -1.93
C GLU A 97 3.14 9.51 -0.91
N VAL A 98 3.13 9.81 0.39
CA VAL A 98 3.50 8.85 1.44
C VAL A 98 2.58 7.63 1.44
N ALA A 99 1.28 7.84 1.27
CA ALA A 99 0.30 6.75 1.21
C ALA A 99 0.61 5.79 0.06
N GLU A 100 0.89 6.34 -1.12
CA GLU A 100 1.21 5.58 -2.34
C GLU A 100 2.58 4.91 -2.25
N ASP A 101 3.58 5.56 -1.66
CA ASP A 101 4.88 4.91 -1.46
C ASP A 101 4.77 3.73 -0.51
N CYS A 102 3.98 3.86 0.56
CA CYS A 102 3.69 2.75 1.47
C CYS A 102 2.98 1.62 0.71
N LEU A 103 1.97 1.95 -0.09
CA LEU A 103 1.21 1.00 -0.90
C LEU A 103 2.12 0.21 -1.85
N ILE A 104 2.90 0.93 -2.66
CA ILE A 104 3.81 0.34 -3.66
C ILE A 104 4.92 -0.47 -2.97
N SER A 105 5.51 0.05 -1.90
CA SER A 105 6.58 -0.65 -1.19
C SER A 105 6.11 -1.93 -0.52
N LEU A 106 4.92 -1.92 0.09
CA LEU A 106 4.34 -3.09 0.74
C LEU A 106 3.82 -4.14 -0.27
N GLY A 107 3.35 -3.67 -1.43
CA GLY A 107 2.89 -4.50 -2.53
C GLY A 107 4.03 -5.24 -3.23
N LEU A 108 5.01 -4.46 -3.71
CA LEU A 108 6.06 -4.96 -4.60
C LEU A 108 7.32 -5.39 -3.85
N PHE A 109 7.70 -4.68 -2.78
CA PHE A 109 9.00 -4.83 -2.10
C PHE A 109 8.89 -5.17 -0.60
N PRO A 110 8.04 -6.11 -0.16
CA PRO A 110 7.79 -6.37 1.26
C PRO A 110 9.05 -6.77 2.03
N GLU A 111 9.98 -7.52 1.41
CA GLU A 111 11.24 -7.92 2.05
C GLU A 111 12.17 -6.74 2.32
N ARG A 112 12.15 -5.70 1.49
CA ARG A 112 12.92 -4.47 1.75
C ARG A 112 12.29 -3.69 2.89
N VAL A 113 10.96 -3.56 2.89
CA VAL A 113 10.24 -2.89 3.99
C VAL A 113 10.50 -3.58 5.34
N ARG A 114 10.53 -4.91 5.38
CA ARG A 114 10.82 -5.69 6.60
C ARG A 114 12.18 -5.37 7.23
N ARG A 115 13.17 -4.93 6.43
CA ARG A 115 14.51 -4.55 6.93
C ARG A 115 14.51 -3.23 7.67
N VAL A 116 13.60 -2.32 7.31
CA VAL A 116 13.52 -0.97 7.89
C VAL A 116 12.43 -0.83 8.95
N GLY A 117 11.48 -1.78 9.04
CA GLY A 117 10.51 -1.80 10.13
C GLY A 117 9.38 -2.82 9.95
N PRO A 118 8.48 -2.91 10.95
CA PRO A 118 7.40 -3.90 10.92
C PRO A 118 6.34 -3.52 9.87
N ILE A 119 5.96 -4.48 9.01
CA ILE A 119 4.92 -4.31 7.98
C ILE A 119 3.62 -3.68 8.52
N PRO A 120 3.04 -4.15 9.66
CA PRO A 120 1.80 -3.56 10.19
C PRO A 120 1.89 -2.07 10.48
N ALA A 121 3.09 -1.57 10.81
CA ALA A 121 3.28 -0.14 11.05
C ALA A 121 3.18 0.66 9.74
N TYR A 122 3.84 0.22 8.67
CA TYR A 122 3.75 0.88 7.37
C TYR A 122 2.36 0.76 6.74
N VAL A 123 1.62 -0.33 7.04
CA VAL A 123 0.18 -0.41 6.69
C VAL A 123 -0.60 0.66 7.43
N GLY A 124 -0.36 0.85 8.74
CA GLY A 124 -0.99 1.91 9.53
C GLY A 124 -0.68 3.31 9.00
N VAL A 125 0.58 3.58 8.65
CA VAL A 125 1.03 4.85 8.06
C VAL A 125 0.32 5.11 6.74
N GLY A 126 0.34 4.15 5.80
CA GLY A 126 -0.28 4.34 4.49
C GLY A 126 -1.78 4.61 4.58
N ARG A 127 -2.49 3.91 5.48
CA ARG A 127 -3.92 4.16 5.75
C ARG A 127 -4.17 5.55 6.31
N ALA A 128 -3.42 5.95 7.33
CA ALA A 128 -3.56 7.27 7.94
C ALA A 128 -3.25 8.40 6.95
N ALA A 129 -2.24 8.20 6.08
CA ALA A 129 -1.85 9.15 5.06
C ALA A 129 -2.94 9.33 3.98
N TYR A 130 -3.59 8.24 3.53
CA TYR A 130 -4.77 8.35 2.65
C TYR A 130 -5.94 9.07 3.33
N GLN A 131 -6.19 8.81 4.62
CA GLN A 131 -7.24 9.53 5.37
C GLN A 131 -6.95 11.03 5.46
N ALA A 132 -5.69 11.39 5.77
CA ALA A 132 -5.26 12.78 5.83
C ALA A 132 -5.35 13.49 4.47
N ALA A 133 -5.19 12.75 3.37
CA ALA A 133 -5.39 13.26 2.02
C ALA A 133 -6.86 13.22 1.56
N GLY A 134 -7.83 12.95 2.45
CA GLY A 134 -9.26 12.89 2.09
C GLY A 134 -9.70 11.66 1.29
N HIS A 135 -8.80 10.70 1.04
CA HIS A 135 -9.05 9.49 0.26
C HIS A 135 -9.52 8.33 1.16
N LEU A 136 -10.76 8.43 1.66
CA LEU A 136 -11.30 7.47 2.63
C LEU A 136 -11.45 6.04 2.08
N GLU A 137 -11.98 5.87 0.87
CA GLU A 137 -12.15 4.53 0.31
C GLU A 137 -10.79 3.81 0.10
N PRO A 138 -9.76 4.45 -0.50
CA PRO A 138 -8.39 3.92 -0.51
C PRO A 138 -7.83 3.61 0.89
N ALA A 139 -8.13 4.43 1.90
CA ALA A 139 -7.68 4.17 3.26
C ALA A 139 -8.31 2.91 3.89
N TYR A 140 -9.58 2.64 3.62
CA TYR A 140 -10.26 1.41 4.08
C TYR A 140 -9.83 0.19 3.24
N GLY A 141 -9.73 0.37 1.92
CA GLY A 141 -9.33 -0.66 0.95
C GLY A 141 -7.82 -0.88 0.81
N PHE A 142 -6.99 -0.21 1.62
CA PHE A 142 -5.53 -0.24 1.48
C PHE A 142 -4.95 -1.66 1.43
N HIS A 143 -5.42 -2.54 2.30
CA HIS A 143 -4.98 -3.93 2.37
C HIS A 143 -5.33 -4.71 1.09
N LEU A 144 -6.51 -4.47 0.51
CA LEU A 144 -6.94 -5.09 -0.75
C LEU A 144 -6.05 -4.65 -1.90
N MET A 145 -5.70 -3.35 -1.95
CA MET A 145 -4.79 -2.83 -2.97
C MET A 145 -3.36 -3.39 -2.82
N VAL A 146 -2.85 -3.50 -1.59
CA VAL A 146 -1.57 -4.16 -1.30
C VAL A 146 -1.60 -5.63 -1.74
N GLU A 147 -2.70 -6.34 -1.48
CA GLU A 147 -2.87 -7.73 -1.89
C GLU A 147 -2.88 -7.88 -3.42
N ALA A 148 -3.65 -7.05 -4.13
CA ALA A 148 -3.66 -7.04 -5.60
C ALA A 148 -2.26 -6.82 -6.19
N LEU A 149 -1.46 -5.91 -5.61
CA LEU A 149 -0.08 -5.67 -6.03
C LEU A 149 0.86 -6.86 -5.76
N ARG A 150 0.67 -7.59 -4.66
CA ARG A 150 1.56 -8.69 -4.27
C ARG A 150 1.58 -9.85 -5.27
N PHE A 151 0.53 -10.00 -6.07
CA PHE A 151 0.38 -11.02 -7.10
C PHE A 151 0.85 -10.57 -8.50
N LEU A 152 1.30 -9.32 -8.65
CA LEU A 152 1.96 -8.85 -9.87
C LEU A 152 3.38 -9.42 -10.02
N ALA A 153 4.11 -9.53 -8.91
CA ALA A 153 5.35 -10.30 -8.89
C ALA A 153 4.96 -11.78 -8.82
N GLU A 154 5.42 -12.61 -9.77
CA GLU A 154 5.17 -14.05 -9.76
C GLU A 154 5.51 -14.62 -8.37
N PRO A 155 4.50 -14.97 -7.55
CA PRO A 155 4.75 -15.16 -6.14
C PRO A 155 5.36 -16.54 -5.95
N ASP A 156 6.66 -16.58 -5.65
CA ASP A 156 7.33 -17.79 -5.20
C ASP A 156 6.54 -18.41 -4.03
N ARG A 157 6.56 -19.74 -3.93
CA ARG A 157 5.81 -20.54 -2.95
C ARG A 157 6.05 -20.07 -1.51
N THR A 158 7.28 -19.64 -1.21
CA THR A 158 7.66 -19.06 0.09
C THR A 158 6.87 -17.79 0.39
N ARG A 159 6.68 -16.92 -0.60
CA ARG A 159 5.93 -15.67 -0.49
C ARG A 159 4.43 -15.94 -0.33
N LEU A 160 3.89 -16.93 -1.04
CA LEU A 160 2.49 -17.36 -0.85
C LEU A 160 2.24 -17.86 0.59
N LEU A 161 3.18 -18.62 1.17
CA LEU A 161 3.07 -19.11 2.54
C LEU A 161 3.04 -17.99 3.58
N ASP A 162 3.92 -17.00 3.41
CA ASP A 162 3.95 -15.81 4.28
C ASP A 162 2.64 -15.00 4.15
N LEU A 163 2.14 -14.79 2.94
CA LEU A 163 0.86 -14.08 2.73
C LEU A 163 -0.32 -14.78 3.37
N ALA A 164 -0.42 -16.11 3.20
CA ALA A 164 -1.48 -16.90 3.82
C ALA A 164 -1.40 -16.88 5.36
N ARG A 165 -0.18 -16.88 5.93
CA ARG A 165 0.04 -16.72 7.38
C ARG A 165 -0.35 -15.34 7.90
N ASP A 166 -0.16 -14.32 7.09
CA ASP A 166 -0.53 -12.94 7.39
C ASP A 166 -2.04 -12.66 7.15
N GLY A 167 -2.83 -13.69 6.79
CA GLY A 167 -4.28 -13.63 6.68
C GLY A 167 -4.85 -13.50 5.26
N SER A 168 -4.03 -13.59 4.21
CA SER A 168 -4.51 -13.56 2.82
C SER A 168 -5.32 -14.82 2.48
N VAL A 169 -6.62 -14.62 2.25
CA VAL A 169 -7.55 -15.68 1.85
C VAL A 169 -7.22 -16.20 0.44
N ALA A 170 -6.81 -15.32 -0.46
CA ALA A 170 -6.40 -15.68 -1.82
C ALA A 170 -5.16 -16.57 -1.84
N ALA A 171 -4.12 -16.21 -1.09
CA ALA A 171 -2.91 -17.01 -0.97
C ALA A 171 -3.22 -18.38 -0.33
N ALA A 172 -4.05 -18.40 0.71
CA ALA A 172 -4.50 -19.64 1.34
C ALA A 172 -5.28 -20.54 0.37
N HIS A 173 -6.18 -19.96 -0.43
CA HIS A 173 -6.93 -20.69 -1.45
C HIS A 173 -6.03 -21.28 -2.54
N ARG A 174 -5.06 -20.50 -3.03
CA ARG A 174 -4.10 -20.93 -4.06
C ARG A 174 -3.19 -22.04 -3.54
N LEU A 175 -2.72 -21.94 -2.30
CA LEU A 175 -1.93 -22.99 -1.65
C LEU A 175 -2.74 -24.25 -1.39
N ARG A 176 -4.02 -24.14 -1.01
CA ARG A 176 -4.92 -25.30 -0.91
C ARG A 176 -5.10 -26.00 -2.25
N GLY A 177 -5.25 -25.26 -3.34
CA GLY A 177 -5.28 -25.82 -4.71
C GLY A 177 -3.99 -26.56 -5.09
N GLN A 178 -2.88 -26.27 -4.41
CA GLN A 178 -1.59 -26.96 -4.56
C GLN A 178 -1.38 -28.06 -3.50
N GLY A 179 -2.41 -28.41 -2.71
CA GLY A 179 -2.34 -29.43 -1.65
C GLY A 179 -1.60 -28.98 -0.38
N VAL A 180 -1.43 -27.68 -0.16
CA VAL A 180 -0.70 -27.11 0.99
C VAL A 180 -1.69 -26.50 2.00
N ILE A 181 -1.66 -26.99 3.23
CA ILE A 181 -2.43 -26.42 4.35
C ILE A 181 -1.55 -25.42 5.11
N VAL A 182 -1.99 -24.17 5.19
CA VAL A 182 -1.29 -23.12 5.95
C VAL A 182 -2.00 -22.87 7.27
N LEU A 183 -1.24 -22.95 8.36
CA LEU A 183 -1.69 -22.54 9.69
C LEU A 183 -1.30 -21.06 9.92
N PRO A 184 -2.21 -20.23 10.47
CA PRO A 184 -1.92 -18.83 10.80
C PRO A 184 -0.78 -18.74 11.83
N ARG A 185 0.02 -17.66 11.78
CA ARG A 185 1.02 -17.40 12.82
C ARG A 185 0.29 -17.05 14.12
N ARG A 186 0.54 -17.85 15.16
CA ARG A 186 0.10 -17.58 16.54
C ARG A 186 0.82 -16.35 17.09
#